data_AF-A0A931SL22-F1
#
_entry.id   AF-A0A931SL22-F1
#
_cell.length_a   1.000
_cell.length_b   1.000
_cell.length_c   1.000
_cell.angle_alpha   90.00
_cell.angle_beta   90.00
_cell.angle_gamma   90.00
#
_symmetry.space_group_name_H-M   'P 1'
#
loop_
_entity.id
_entity.type
_entity.pdbx_description
1 polymer ?
#
loop_
_entity_poly.entity_id
_entity_poly.type
_entity_poly.pdbx_seq_one_letter_code
_entity_poly.pdbx_strand_id
1 'polypeptide(L)' 'MPVKPVQISIDTDLLRQIDEDPETLQQGRSSFVRSAIELYLKVKARRRLEAQILASYGGQADALAAEVSDLIEVQAWPPD' A
#
# COMPACT_ATOMS: atom_id res chain seq x y z
N MET A 1 -11.12 -20.16 2.76
CA MET A 1 -10.74 -20.67 1.43
C MET A 1 -9.77 -21.83 1.61
N PRO A 2 -9.80 -22.87 0.76
CA PRO A 2 -8.83 -23.96 0.86
C PRO A 2 -7.41 -23.45 0.58
N VAL A 3 -6.44 -23.85 1.41
CA VAL A 3 -5.03 -23.50 1.24
C VAL A 3 -4.39 -24.53 0.32
N LYS A 4 -3.81 -24.08 -0.81
CA LYS A 4 -3.05 -24.94 -1.71
C LYS A 4 -1.55 -24.70 -1.51
N PRO A 5 -0.77 -25.69 -1.04
CA PRO A 5 0.67 -25.53 -0.93
C PRO A 5 1.29 -25.40 -2.33
N VAL A 6 2.29 -24.54 -2.43
CA VAL A 6 3.08 -24.34 -3.65
C VAL A 6 4.55 -24.38 -3.28
N GLN A 7 5.37 -24.89 -4.19
CA GLN A 7 6.81 -24.84 -4.08
C GLN A 7 7.32 -23.67 -4.92
N ILE A 8 8.21 -22.87 -4.35
CA ILE A 8 8.88 -21.76 -5.04
C ILE A 8 10.39 -21.89 -4.86
N SER A 9 11.14 -21.37 -5.82
CA SER A 9 12.58 -21.21 -5.69
C SER A 9 12.89 -19.76 -5.33
N ILE A 10 13.78 -19.58 -4.37
CA ILE A 10 14.25 -18.27 -3.88
C ILE A 10 15.77 -18.29 -3.87
N ASP A 11 16.38 -17.13 -4.07
CA ASP A 11 17.81 -16.93 -3.91
C ASP A 11 18.29 -17.39 -2.53
N THR A 12 19.45 -18.05 -2.47
CA THR A 12 19.91 -18.70 -1.23
C THR A 12 20.26 -17.68 -0.14
N ASP A 13 20.80 -16.52 -0.51
CA ASP A 13 21.11 -15.47 0.45
C ASP A 13 19.86 -14.82 0.99
N LEU A 14 18.85 -14.64 0.13
CA LEU A 14 17.54 -14.17 0.56
C LEU A 14 16.84 -15.18 1.49
N LEU A 15 16.89 -16.48 1.16
CA LEU A 15 16.30 -17.51 2.03
C LEU A 15 16.94 -17.49 3.42
N ARG A 16 18.26 -17.35 3.50
CA ARG A 16 18.97 -17.23 4.78
C ARG A 16 18.50 -16.01 5.58
N GLN A 17 18.35 -14.85 4.95
CA GLN A 17 17.82 -13.66 5.64
C GLN A 17 16.40 -13.87 6.17
N ILE A 18 15.55 -14.55 5.40
CA ILE A 18 14.20 -14.91 5.84
C ILE A 18 14.27 -15.84 7.05
N ASP A 19 15.17 -16.81 7.05
CA ASP A 19 15.32 -17.80 8.13
C ASP A 19 15.83 -17.21 9.43
N GLU A 20 16.61 -16.12 9.34
CA GLU A 20 17.13 -15.37 10.49
C GLU A 20 16.10 -14.39 11.09
N ASP A 21 14.99 -14.14 10.38
CA ASP A 21 13.97 -13.20 10.82
C ASP A 21 13.21 -13.71 12.07
N PRO A 22 13.02 -12.88 13.12
CA PRO A 22 12.32 -13.28 14.34
C PRO A 22 10.88 -13.78 14.11
N GLU A 23 10.15 -13.22 13.15
CA GLU A 23 8.80 -13.66 12.78
C GLU A 23 8.86 -15.07 12.16
N THR A 24 9.84 -15.31 11.29
CA THR A 24 10.08 -16.64 10.72
C THR A 24 10.44 -17.66 11.79
N LEU A 25 11.28 -17.29 12.77
CA LEU A 25 11.66 -18.19 13.87
C LEU A 25 10.47 -18.55 14.77
N GLN A 26 9.50 -17.64 14.95
CA GLN A 26 8.31 -17.87 15.78
C GLN A 26 7.17 -18.56 15.03
N GLN A 27 6.94 -18.20 13.76
CA GLN A 27 5.73 -18.57 13.02
C GLN A 27 5.99 -19.38 11.74
N GLY A 28 7.26 -19.54 11.37
CA GLY A 28 7.71 -20.25 10.18
C GLY A 28 7.69 -19.41 8.89
N ARG A 29 8.45 -19.89 7.89
CA ARG A 29 8.63 -19.22 6.58
C ARG A 29 7.32 -18.91 5.87
N SER A 30 6.33 -19.80 5.97
CA SER A 30 5.03 -19.61 5.31
C SER A 30 4.26 -18.42 5.87
N SER A 31 4.45 -18.08 7.15
CA SER A 31 3.84 -16.88 7.75
C SER A 31 4.52 -15.63 7.20
N PHE A 32 5.86 -15.60 7.26
CA PHE A 32 6.68 -14.52 6.70
C PHE A 32 6.32 -14.23 5.23
N VAL A 33 6.27 -15.28 4.38
CA VAL A 33 5.95 -15.13 2.96
C VAL A 33 4.53 -14.57 2.76
N ARG A 34 3.57 -15.00 3.59
CA ARG A 34 2.21 -14.46 3.53
C ARG A 34 2.19 -12.97 3.89
N SER A 35 2.78 -12.60 5.03
CA SER A 35 2.88 -11.21 5.49
C SER A 35 3.54 -10.32 4.43
N ALA A 36 4.64 -10.78 3.84
CA ALA A 36 5.36 -10.05 2.79
C ALA A 36 4.52 -9.86 1.53
N ILE A 37 3.80 -10.89 1.07
CA ILE A 37 2.93 -10.81 -0.11
C ILE A 37 1.75 -9.87 0.15
N GLU A 38 1.10 -9.97 1.31
CA GLU A 38 -0.02 -9.10 1.68
C GLU A 38 0.41 -7.62 1.72
N LEU A 39 1.57 -7.33 2.31
CA LEU A 39 2.15 -6.00 2.33
C LEU A 39 2.44 -5.49 0.91
N TYR A 40 3.08 -6.31 0.07
CA TYR A 40 3.38 -5.96 -1.31
C TYR A 40 2.10 -5.63 -2.10
N LEU A 41 1.06 -6.46 -1.99
CA LEU A 41 -0.22 -6.25 -2.67
C LEU A 41 -0.91 -4.97 -2.21
N LYS A 42 -0.88 -4.67 -0.90
CA LYS A 42 -1.42 -3.43 -0.34
C LYS A 42 -0.70 -2.19 -0.89
N VAL A 43 0.64 -2.21 -0.93
CA VAL A 43 1.45 -1.12 -1.50
C VAL A 43 1.18 -0.96 -3.00
N LYS A 44 1.09 -2.07 -3.74
CA LYS A 44 0.77 -2.05 -5.17
C LYS A 44 -0.60 -1.45 -5.45
N ALA A 45 -1.62 -1.83 -4.65
CA ALA A 45 -2.96 -1.28 -4.77
C ALA A 45 -2.97 0.24 -4.50
N ARG A 46 -2.27 0.69 -3.45
CA ARG A 46 -2.13 2.11 -3.13
C ARG A 46 -1.48 2.89 -4.27
N ARG A 47 -0.34 2.42 -4.80
CA ARG A 47 0.35 3.07 -5.93
C ARG A 47 -0.54 3.19 -7.17
N ARG A 48 -1.34 2.16 -7.46
CA ARG A 48 -2.30 2.19 -8.56
C ARG A 48 -3.36 3.27 -8.34
N LEU A 49 -3.90 3.38 -7.12
CA LEU A 49 -4.90 4.40 -6.80
C LEU A 49 -4.31 5.80 -6.88
N GLU A 50 -3.12 6.02 -6.34
CA GLU A 50 -2.39 7.30 -6.42
C GLU A 50 -2.16 7.70 -7.89
N ALA A 51 -1.75 6.77 -8.74
CA ALA A 51 -1.59 7.02 -10.17
C ALA A 51 -2.92 7.40 -10.86
N GLN A 52 -4.03 6.78 -10.46
CA GLN A 52 -5.37 7.12 -10.99
C GLN A 52 -5.82 8.52 -10.52
N ILE A 53 -5.60 8.86 -9.25
CA ILE A 53 -5.89 10.19 -8.71
C ILE A 53 -5.09 11.25 -9.48
N LEU A 54 -3.78 11.04 -9.64
CA LEU A 54 -2.91 11.94 -10.40
C LEU A 54 -3.34 12.07 -11.86
N ALA A 55 -3.76 10.97 -12.50
CA ALA A 55 -4.24 11.00 -13.88
C ALA A 55 -5.56 11.78 -14.03
N SER A 56 -6.48 11.64 -13.07
CA SER A 56 -7.77 12.35 -13.09
C SER A 56 -7.61 13.85 -12.84
N TYR A 57 -6.72 14.24 -11.91
CA TYR A 57 -6.52 15.64 -11.54
C TYR A 57 -5.39 16.34 -12.32
N GLY A 58 -4.58 15.58 -13.06
CA GLY A 58 -3.50 16.10 -13.87
C GLY A 58 -4.02 17.02 -14.97
N GLY A 59 -3.79 18.32 -14.83
CA GLY A 59 -4.25 19.35 -15.76
C GLY A 59 -5.59 20.01 -15.40
N GLN A 60 -6.23 19.62 -14.29
CA GLN A 60 -7.48 20.24 -13.81
C GLN A 60 -7.28 21.12 -12.56
N ALA A 61 -6.03 21.37 -12.15
CA ALA A 61 -5.72 22.10 -10.92
C ALA A 61 -6.39 23.48 -10.86
N ASP A 62 -6.36 24.24 -11.97
CA ASP A 62 -6.95 25.57 -12.03
C ASP A 62 -8.50 25.53 -12.02
N ALA A 63 -9.08 24.50 -12.66
CA ALA A 63 -10.53 24.29 -12.67
C ALA A 63 -11.05 23.90 -11.27
N LEU A 64 -10.36 22.97 -10.59
CA LEU A 64 -10.69 22.62 -9.21
C LEU A 64 -10.48 23.80 -8.26
N ALA A 65 -9.37 24.55 -8.40
CA ALA A 65 -9.13 25.73 -7.56
C ALA A 65 -10.25 26.76 -7.71
N ALA A 66 -10.79 26.95 -8.91
CA ALA A 66 -11.96 27.79 -9.14
C ALA A 66 -13.23 27.25 -8.48
N GLU A 67 -13.47 25.93 -8.51
CA GLU A 67 -14.65 25.30 -7.89
C GLU A 67 -14.68 25.43 -6.35
N VAL A 68 -13.53 25.39 -5.69
CA VAL A 68 -13.44 25.53 -4.22
C VAL A 68 -13.10 26.94 -3.75
N SER A 69 -12.85 27.89 -4.66
CA SER A 69 -12.46 29.27 -4.32
C SER A 69 -13.42 29.93 -3.33
N ASP A 70 -14.72 29.85 -3.61
CA ASP A 70 -15.75 30.49 -2.79
C ASP A 70 -15.96 29.80 -1.43
N LEU A 71 -15.48 28.56 -1.29
CA LEU A 71 -15.58 27.78 -0.06
C LEU A 71 -14.40 28.02 0.89
N ILE A 72 -13.26 28.51 0.38
CA ILE A 72 -12.09 28.85 1.19
C ILE A 72 -12.40 30.01 2.14
N GLU A 73 -13.17 31.00 1.68
CA GLU A 73 -13.50 32.19 2.48
C GLU A 73 -14.48 31.91 3.63
N VAL A 74 -15.16 30.76 3.60
CA VAL A 74 -16.20 30.38 4.59
C VAL A 74 -15.74 29.29 5.56
N GLN A 75 -14.47 28.88 5.52
CA GLN A 75 -13.91 27.89 6.45
C GLN A 75 -13.71 28.49 7.85
N ALA A 76 -14.79 28.63 8.62
CA ALA A 76 -14.74 28.81 10.05
C ALA A 76 -15.00 27.47 10.74
N TRP A 77 -14.01 26.94 11.45
CA TRP A 77 -14.27 25.87 12.41
C TRP A 77 -15.13 26.45 13.55
N PRO A 78 -16.15 25.74 14.06
CA PRO A 78 -16.92 26.21 15.19
C PRO A 78 -15.99 26.54 16.38
N PRO A 79 -16.21 27.62 17.12
CA PRO A 79 -15.53 27.79 18.39
C PRO A 79 -15.90 26.63 19.32
N ASP A 80 -14.92 26.16 20.09
CA ASP A 80 -15.03 25.03 21.05
C ASP A 80 -16.28 25.11 21.95
#